data_AF-A0A0F7XZQ2-F1
#
_entry.id   AF-A0A0F7XZQ2-F1
#
_cell.length_a   1.000
_cell.length_b   1.000
_cell.length_c   1.000
_cell.angle_alpha   90.00
_cell.angle_beta   90.00
_cell.angle_gamma   90.00
#
_symmetry.space_group_name_H-M   'P 1'
#
loop_
_entity.id
_entity.type
_entity.pdbx_description
1 polymer ?
#
loop_
_entity_poly.entity_id
_entity_poly.type
_entity_poly.pdbx_seq_one_letter_code
_entity_poly.pdbx_strand_id
1 'polypeptide(L)'
;MLKFSERLREEERAGLGLNQADLAAIGGVAKTSQFNYEKGDRSPDADYLAAVAEKGIDVLYVVTGQRPPALGEGFTAEEAQL
;
A
#
# COMPACT_ATOMS: atom_id res chain seq x y z
N MET A 1 1.55 -15.17 7.93
CA MET A 1 1.93 -13.93 7.22
C MET A 1 0.85 -13.67 6.18
N LEU A 2 0.22 -12.50 6.21
CA LEU A 2 -0.81 -12.13 5.22
C LEU A 2 -0.18 -12.09 3.82
N LYS A 3 -0.98 -12.34 2.78
CA LYS A 3 -0.56 -12.17 1.39
C LYS A 3 -0.62 -10.70 0.98
N PHE A 4 0.11 -10.34 -0.07
CA PHE A 4 0.08 -9.00 -0.67
C PHE A 4 -1.36 -8.51 -0.91
N SER A 5 -2.19 -9.37 -1.50
CA SER A 5 -3.57 -9.06 -1.85
C SER A 5 -4.47 -8.76 -0.65
N GLU A 6 -4.20 -9.43 0.48
CA GLU A 6 -4.93 -9.22 1.73
C GLU A 6 -4.54 -7.88 2.36
N ARG A 7 -3.25 -7.53 2.34
CA ARG A 7 -2.75 -6.24 2.87
C ARG A 7 -3.21 -5.05 2.04
N LEU A 8 -3.23 -5.19 0.71
CA LEU A 8 -3.76 -4.15 -0.18
C LEU A 8 -5.25 -3.86 0.14
N ARG A 9 -6.03 -4.93 0.36
CA ARG A 9 -7.45 -4.81 0.72
C ARG A 9 -7.67 -4.23 2.12
N GLU A 10 -6.78 -4.56 3.06
CA GLU A 10 -6.79 -3.99 4.40
C GLU A 10 -6.56 -2.48 4.34
N GLU A 11 -5.51 -2.00 3.66
CA GLU A 11 -5.21 -0.57 3.54
C GLU A 11 -6.28 0.19 2.75
N GLU A 12 -6.85 -0.39 1.69
CA GLU A 12 -7.98 0.18 0.95
C GLU A 12 -9.17 0.49 1.88
N ARG A 13 -9.55 -0.49 2.72
CA ARG A 13 -10.78 -0.45 3.53
C ARG A 13 -10.59 0.21 4.88
N ALA A 14 -9.51 -0.12 5.57
CA ALA A 14 -9.23 0.36 6.92
C ALA A 14 -8.55 1.72 6.91
N GLY A 15 -7.71 2.00 5.90
CA GLY A 15 -6.99 3.28 5.80
C GLY A 15 -7.89 4.41 5.27
N LEU A 16 -8.63 4.16 4.19
CA LEU A 16 -9.30 5.23 3.43
C LEU A 16 -10.79 5.00 3.19
N GLY A 17 -11.32 3.81 3.48
CA GLY A 17 -12.73 3.47 3.22
C GLY A 17 -13.10 3.48 1.73
N LEU A 18 -12.11 3.34 0.85
CA LEU A 18 -12.30 3.38 -0.59
C LEU A 18 -12.94 2.09 -1.08
N ASN A 19 -13.65 2.17 -2.21
CA ASN A 19 -14.11 0.98 -2.91
C ASN A 19 -13.12 0.61 -4.04
N GLN A 20 -13.22 -0.63 -4.54
CA GLN A 20 -12.33 -1.16 -5.60
C GLN A 20 -12.28 -0.28 -6.86
N ALA A 21 -13.37 0.39 -7.22
CA ALA A 21 -13.39 1.25 -8.40
C ALA A 21 -12.63 2.55 -8.14
N ASP A 22 -12.74 3.11 -6.94
CA ASP A 22 -12.01 4.32 -6.55
C ASP A 22 -10.51 4.04 -6.51
N LEU A 23 -10.09 2.91 -5.92
CA LEU A 23 -8.68 2.56 -5.85
C LEU A 23 -8.10 2.22 -7.22
N ALA A 24 -8.88 1.55 -8.08
CA ALA A 24 -8.51 1.34 -9.47
C ALA A 24 -8.29 2.67 -10.20
N ALA A 25 -9.18 3.64 -10.00
CA ALA A 25 -9.08 4.97 -10.62
C ALA A 25 -7.85 5.74 -10.12
N ILE A 26 -7.56 5.70 -8.82
CA ILE A 26 -6.34 6.29 -8.23
C ILE A 26 -5.09 5.66 -8.85
N GLY A 27 -5.06 4.34 -8.91
CA GLY A 27 -3.94 3.59 -9.49
C GLY A 27 -3.85 3.66 -11.02
N GLY A 28 -4.75 4.40 -11.69
CA GLY A 28 -4.75 4.52 -13.16
C GLY A 28 -5.06 3.21 -13.90
N VAL A 29 -5.68 2.24 -13.23
CA VAL A 29 -5.98 0.91 -13.77
C VAL A 29 -7.47 0.65 -13.92
N ALA A 30 -7.82 -0.36 -14.71
CA ALA A 30 -9.21 -0.83 -14.77
C ALA A 30 -9.61 -1.52 -13.46
N LYS A 31 -10.91 -1.47 -13.13
CA LYS A 31 -11.50 -2.19 -11.97
C LYS A 31 -11.18 -3.70 -12.00
N THR A 32 -11.08 -4.29 -13.18
CA THR A 32 -10.68 -5.70 -13.35
C THR A 32 -9.25 -5.96 -12.90
N SER A 33 -8.33 -5.02 -13.14
CA SER A 33 -6.95 -5.12 -12.65
C SER A 33 -6.90 -5.08 -11.12
N GLN A 34 -7.65 -4.15 -10.51
CA GLN A 34 -7.79 -4.09 -9.05
C GLN A 34 -8.32 -5.40 -8.46
N PHE A 35 -9.38 -5.96 -9.07
CA PHE A 35 -9.92 -7.25 -8.67
C PHE A 35 -8.87 -8.38 -8.76
N ASN A 36 -8.08 -8.41 -9.82
CA ASN A 36 -7.02 -9.41 -9.99
C ASN A 36 -5.90 -9.25 -8.95
N TYR A 37 -5.60 -8.02 -8.52
CA TYR A 37 -4.65 -7.75 -7.44
C TYR A 37 -5.17 -8.27 -6.10
N GLU A 38 -6.43 -8.01 -5.77
CA GLU A 38 -7.07 -8.49 -4.53
C GLU A 38 -7.30 -10.01 -4.50
N LYS A 39 -7.42 -10.64 -5.67
CA LYS A 39 -7.46 -12.10 -5.79
C LYS A 39 -6.07 -12.73 -5.71
N GLY A 40 -5.01 -11.95 -5.93
CA GLY A 40 -3.63 -12.40 -5.97
C GLY A 40 -3.23 -13.06 -7.29
N ASP A 41 -4.03 -12.87 -8.35
CA ASP A 41 -3.74 -13.39 -9.69
C ASP A 41 -2.65 -12.56 -10.40
N ARG A 42 -2.49 -11.29 -9.99
CA ARG A 42 -1.47 -10.37 -10.51
C ARG A 42 -1.00 -9.43 -9.41
N SER A 43 0.19 -8.85 -9.58
CA SER A 43 0.69 -7.75 -8.75
C SER A 43 0.59 -6.41 -9.50
N PRO A 44 0.29 -5.31 -8.80
CA PRO A 44 0.38 -3.96 -9.38
C PRO A 44 1.83 -3.60 -9.70
N ASP A 45 2.01 -2.64 -10.60
CA ASP A 45 3.32 -2.09 -10.93
C ASP A 45 3.70 -0.95 -9.96
N ALA A 46 4.91 -0.43 -10.15
CA ALA A 46 5.44 0.64 -9.32
C ALA A 46 4.65 1.96 -9.47
N ASP A 47 4.13 2.25 -10.67
CA ASP A 47 3.37 3.48 -10.93
C ASP A 47 2.03 3.46 -10.19
N TYR A 48 1.34 2.32 -10.19
CA TYR A 48 0.15 2.11 -9.35
C TYR A 48 0.48 2.34 -7.87
N LEU A 49 1.57 1.74 -7.37
CA LEU A 49 1.96 1.85 -5.96
C LEU A 49 2.28 3.31 -5.57
N ALA A 50 2.97 4.04 -6.44
CA ALA A 50 3.24 5.46 -6.24
C ALA A 50 1.95 6.28 -6.17
N ALA A 51 1.00 6.04 -7.08
CA ALA A 51 -0.26 6.77 -7.11
C ALA A 51 -1.13 6.52 -5.86
N VAL A 52 -1.20 5.28 -5.35
CA VAL A 52 -1.95 4.99 -4.13
C VAL A 52 -1.24 5.49 -2.87
N ALA A 53 0.10 5.58 -2.87
CA ALA A 53 0.86 6.16 -1.77
C ALA A 53 0.49 7.64 -1.54
N GLU A 54 0.26 8.41 -2.61
CA GLU A 54 -0.18 9.81 -2.52
C GLU A 54 -1.55 9.96 -1.84
N LYS A 55 -2.35 8.90 -1.82
CA LYS A 55 -3.65 8.88 -1.13
C LYS A 55 -3.54 8.43 0.33
N GLY A 56 -2.35 8.09 0.80
CA GLY A 56 -2.12 7.66 2.18
C GLY A 56 -2.16 6.15 2.38
N ILE A 57 -2.11 5.35 1.31
CA ILE A 57 -1.89 3.90 1.44
C ILE A 57 -0.45 3.65 1.88
N ASP A 58 -0.28 2.85 2.93
CA ASP A 58 1.04 2.40 3.39
C ASP A 58 1.62 1.33 2.45
N VAL A 59 2.34 1.77 1.42
CA VAL A 59 2.98 0.88 0.44
C VAL A 59 4.03 -0.03 1.08
N LEU A 60 4.73 0.42 2.13
CA LEU A 60 5.70 -0.41 2.84
C LEU A 60 5.00 -1.62 3.43
N TYR A 61 3.90 -1.41 4.15
CA TYR A 61 3.09 -2.50 4.69
C TYR A 61 2.50 -3.37 3.60
N VAL A 62 1.92 -2.79 2.54
CA VAL A 62 1.31 -3.56 1.46
C VAL A 62 2.33 -4.49 0.79
N VAL A 63 3.53 -4.03 0.49
CA VAL A 63 4.56 -4.82 -0.21
C VAL A 63 5.27 -5.80 0.72
N THR A 64 5.71 -5.34 1.89
CA THR A 64 6.62 -6.12 2.76
C THR A 64 5.91 -6.82 3.91
N GLY A 65 4.72 -6.35 4.29
CA GLY A 65 4.03 -6.76 5.51
C GLY A 65 4.59 -6.15 6.79
N GLN A 66 5.57 -5.26 6.69
CA GLN A 66 6.13 -4.52 7.82
C GLN A 66 5.47 -3.15 7.88
N ARG A 67 4.97 -2.77 9.05
CA ARG A 67 4.53 -1.39 9.28
C ARG A 67 5.76 -0.53 9.59
N PRO A 68 5.80 0.74 9.15
CA PRO A 68 6.88 1.63 9.51
C PRO A 68 6.95 1.73 11.05
N PRO A 69 8.17 1.83 11.61
CA PRO A 69 8.33 2.08 13.04
C PRO A 69 7.54 3.33 13.41
N ALA A 70 6.90 3.32 14.58
CA ALA A 70 6.18 4.48 15.06
C ALA A 70 7.14 5.68 15.10
N LEU A 71 6.67 6.86 14.65
CA LEU A 71 7.41 8.12 14.71
C LEU A 71 7.94 8.31 16.15
N GLY A 72 9.21 7.99 16.36
CA GLY A 72 9.84 7.93 17.69
C GLY A 72 10.90 6.84 17.84
N GLU A 73 10.87 5.78 17.02
CA GLU A 73 11.84 4.68 17.11
C GLU A 73 13.02 4.78 16.11
N GLY A 74 12.98 5.72 15.17
CA GLY A 74 13.87 5.78 14.01
C GLY A 74 14.94 6.88 13.99
N PHE A 75 15.13 7.63 15.07
CA PHE A 75 16.27 8.54 15.21
C PHE A 75 16.86 8.40 16.60
N THR A 76 17.81 7.48 16.78
CA THR A 76 18.78 7.68 17.85
C THR A 76 19.67 8.84 17.41
N ALA A 77 20.02 9.72 18.35
CA ALA A 77 20.73 10.97 18.08
C ALA A 77 22.13 10.80 17.43
N GLU A 78 22.59 9.56 17.21
CA GLU A 78 23.91 9.23 16.67
C GLU A 78 23.97 9.26 15.13
N GLU A 79 22.86 9.09 14.40
CA GLU A 79 22.88 9.09 12.93
C GLU A 79 22.84 10.51 12.31
N ALA A 80 22.66 11.55 13.13
CA ALA A 80 22.63 12.94 12.69
C ALA A 80 24.02 13.58 12.50
N GLN A 81 25.10 12.83 12.77
CA GLN A 81 26.48 13.30 12.66
C GLN A 81 27.32 12.33 11.81
N LEU A 82 27.06 12.30 10.50
CA LEU A 82 27.98 11.79 9.48
C LEU A 82 27.98 12.74 8.27
#